data_AF-X0IM67-F1
#
_entry.id   AF-X0IM67-F1
#
_cell.length_a   1.000
_cell.length_b   1.000
_cell.length_c   1.000
_cell.angle_alpha   90.00
_cell.angle_beta   90.00
_cell.angle_gamma   90.00
#
_symmetry.space_group_name_H-M   'P 1'
#
loop_
_entity.id
_entity.type
_entity.pdbx_description
1 polymer ?
#
loop_
_entity_poly.entity_id
_entity_poly.type
_entity_poly.pdbx_seq_one_letter_code
_entity_poly.pdbx_strand_id
1 'polypeptide(L)'
;MDEQWSLLGDIAEELESDRAPSSHDSGFFSGRERQAKDKEEEEEEEEEEEEEEEEDEDGDEDEDKYQDDGEQENNGMTSPLQDALDRAVFRFIVASIKTHVGGNVYINSLLCFCAALGIKPRPMGYIEPHLYTGLLAAMVWWARLFFLEAVFENQPLDRDEVGVEAVLAFEEQHRAWMCMGTHTVMSIIIGWMAYGKGYRQKMGGQPSIRWSEDGEGLFHMGEYIDVKDFTRTLCDEVVKAEKLLDKLFGGFWHPVSKKINMGRIVDNMIRLGAGQSFISNPKNKWLEAGPAKVIRLMEASIWDATRVRWKRQRVKRWLRDLKLLQETLLVLMHTWGGLPGRGPEITTLWHCDSWQLMRNIFIVDGQVMIVTDRDKMKAIRDNGRKVARFVPDRIGRMIVAYIAWLLPTERVLRRECQLAEPRGEQLEYMWRDGCSSV
;
A
#
# COMPACT_ATOMS: atom_id res chain seq x y z
N MET A 1 -3.46 -22.51 32.50
CA MET A 1 -4.91 -22.55 32.19
C MET A 1 -5.68 -21.64 33.15
N ASP A 2 -5.43 -21.76 34.46
CA ASP A 2 -5.95 -20.79 35.45
C ASP A 2 -5.44 -19.36 35.22
N GLU A 3 -4.21 -19.21 34.72
CA GLU A 3 -3.58 -17.90 34.46
C GLU A 3 -4.24 -17.07 33.33
N GLN A 4 -4.75 -17.71 32.27
CA GLN A 4 -5.43 -17.00 31.18
C GLN A 4 -6.77 -16.40 31.66
N TRP A 5 -7.53 -17.18 32.43
CA TRP A 5 -8.82 -16.76 32.95
C TRP A 5 -8.69 -15.75 34.11
N SER A 6 -7.61 -15.80 34.89
CA SER A 6 -7.33 -14.76 35.87
C SER A 6 -7.02 -13.41 35.21
N LEU A 7 -6.30 -13.40 34.09
CA LEU A 7 -6.00 -12.17 33.34
C LEU A 7 -7.24 -11.54 32.67
N LEU A 8 -8.29 -12.34 32.41
CA LEU A 8 -9.58 -11.80 31.99
C LEU A 8 -10.26 -11.01 33.12
N GLY A 9 -10.01 -11.40 34.37
CA GLY A 9 -10.41 -10.63 35.56
C GLY A 9 -9.76 -9.26 35.58
N ASP A 10 -8.45 -9.19 35.31
CA ASP A 10 -7.71 -7.91 35.23
C ASP A 10 -8.31 -6.99 34.15
N ILE A 11 -8.66 -7.53 32.97
CA ILE A 11 -9.34 -6.76 31.92
C ILE A 11 -10.71 -6.25 32.40
N ALA A 12 -11.50 -7.11 33.06
CA ALA A 12 -12.82 -6.73 33.56
C ALA A 12 -12.73 -5.65 34.65
N GLU A 13 -11.75 -5.74 35.55
CA GLU A 13 -11.50 -4.73 36.58
C GLU A 13 -11.11 -3.37 35.98
N GLU A 14 -10.22 -3.36 34.97
CA GLU A 14 -9.85 -2.13 34.27
C GLU A 14 -11.06 -1.52 33.52
N LEU A 15 -11.87 -2.35 32.85
CA LEU A 15 -13.11 -1.90 32.17
C LEU A 15 -14.20 -1.41 33.13
N GLU A 16 -14.29 -1.98 34.33
CA GLU A 16 -15.22 -1.52 35.37
C GLU A 16 -14.74 -0.23 36.04
N SER A 17 -13.43 -0.03 36.14
CA SER A 17 -12.83 1.22 36.65
C SER A 17 -13.08 2.42 35.73
N ASP A 18 -13.31 2.18 34.44
CA ASP A 18 -13.71 3.17 33.42
C ASP A 18 -15.19 3.61 33.57
N ARG A 19 -16.04 2.84 34.27
CA ARG A 19 -17.48 3.11 34.43
C ARG A 19 -17.86 4.08 35.57
N ALA A 20 -16.89 4.64 36.32
CA ALA A 20 -17.16 5.73 37.27
C ALA A 20 -17.10 7.10 36.55
N PRO A 21 -18.02 8.06 36.84
CA PRO A 21 -18.54 8.97 35.83
C PRO A 21 -17.53 10.04 35.42
N SER A 22 -16.92 9.92 34.24
CA SER A 22 -16.43 11.09 33.52
C SER A 22 -17.66 11.77 32.87
N SER A 23 -17.96 12.97 33.35
CA SER A 23 -19.01 13.83 32.78
C SER A 23 -18.52 14.44 31.47
N HIS A 24 -18.28 13.62 30.47
CA HIS A 24 -18.13 14.08 29.10
C HIS A 24 -18.92 13.14 28.18
N ASP A 25 -20.09 13.62 27.82
CA ASP A 25 -20.94 13.11 26.77
C ASP A 25 -20.15 13.08 25.45
N SER A 26 -19.43 11.99 25.18
CA SER A 26 -18.98 11.66 23.84
C SER A 26 -20.18 11.05 23.13
N GLY A 27 -20.98 11.92 22.52
CA GLY A 27 -22.21 11.62 21.80
C GLY A 27 -22.01 10.66 20.63
N PHE A 28 -21.82 9.38 20.95
CA PHE A 28 -21.90 8.25 20.05
C PHE A 28 -22.97 7.34 20.63
N PHE A 29 -24.11 7.24 19.93
CA PHE A 29 -25.39 6.66 20.35
C PHE A 29 -26.38 7.58 21.10
N SER A 30 -26.89 8.60 20.41
CA SER A 30 -28.30 8.98 20.62
C SER A 30 -29.14 8.43 19.46
N GLY A 31 -29.93 7.41 19.75
CA GLY A 31 -30.95 6.90 18.84
C GLY A 31 -31.89 8.02 18.41
N ARG A 32 -32.12 8.11 17.10
CA ARG A 32 -33.11 9.02 16.54
C ARG A 32 -34.43 8.29 16.40
N GLU A 33 -35.15 8.15 17.50
CA GLU A 33 -36.60 8.02 17.45
C GLU A 33 -37.14 9.30 16.80
N ARG A 34 -37.73 9.17 15.60
CA ARG A 34 -38.57 10.20 15.00
C ARG A 34 -40.01 9.75 15.08
N GLN A 35 -40.76 10.54 15.84
CA GLN A 35 -42.19 10.45 16.05
C GLN A 35 -42.98 10.29 14.74
N ALA A 36 -43.94 9.37 14.80
CA ALA A 36 -45.01 9.21 13.85
C ALA A 36 -45.80 10.51 13.64
N LYS A 37 -46.10 10.80 12.37
CA LYS A 37 -47.28 11.58 11.99
C LYS A 37 -47.84 10.97 10.71
N ASP A 38 -49.03 10.40 10.86
CA ASP A 38 -49.85 9.79 9.82
C ASP A 38 -50.03 10.73 8.63
N LYS A 39 -49.84 10.20 7.42
CA LYS A 39 -50.67 10.45 6.23
C LYS A 39 -50.52 9.26 5.28
N GLU A 40 -51.66 8.64 4.99
CA GLU A 40 -51.90 7.60 3.99
C GLU A 40 -51.53 8.11 2.59
N GLU A 41 -50.89 7.28 1.76
CA GLU A 41 -51.33 6.88 0.41
C GLU A 41 -50.20 6.14 -0.37
N GLU A 42 -50.57 4.94 -0.81
CA GLU A 42 -50.23 4.26 -2.08
C GLU A 42 -48.86 3.57 -2.30
N GLU A 43 -49.00 2.41 -2.94
CA GLU A 43 -48.06 1.34 -3.28
C GLU A 43 -47.03 1.77 -4.33
N GLU A 44 -45.80 1.26 -4.27
CA GLU A 44 -45.05 0.73 -5.43
C GLU A 44 -43.77 0.03 -4.95
N GLU A 45 -43.47 -1.10 -5.59
CA GLU A 45 -42.37 -2.02 -5.32
C GLU A 45 -41.04 -1.42 -5.83
N GLU A 46 -40.00 -1.40 -4.98
CA GLU A 46 -38.62 -1.19 -5.43
C GLU A 46 -37.72 -2.29 -4.84
N GLU A 47 -37.13 -3.06 -5.74
CA GLU A 47 -36.17 -4.14 -5.49
C GLU A 47 -34.82 -3.52 -5.08
N GLU A 48 -34.32 -3.85 -3.89
CA GLU A 48 -32.96 -3.49 -3.47
C GLU A 48 -31.98 -4.58 -3.92
N GLU A 49 -31.15 -4.24 -4.91
CA GLU A 49 -29.98 -4.99 -5.35
C GLU A 49 -28.88 -4.88 -4.28
N GLU A 50 -28.55 -5.98 -3.61
CA GLU A 50 -27.34 -6.09 -2.77
C GLU A 50 -26.16 -6.54 -3.65
N GLU A 51 -25.26 -5.60 -3.98
CA GLU A 51 -23.97 -5.88 -4.62
C GLU A 51 -23.04 -6.60 -3.62
N GLU A 52 -22.85 -7.91 -3.78
CA GLU A 52 -21.82 -8.68 -3.08
C GLU A 52 -20.50 -8.59 -3.89
N GLU A 53 -19.58 -7.70 -3.49
CA GLU A 53 -18.20 -7.69 -3.98
C GLU A 53 -17.46 -8.92 -3.43
N GLU A 54 -17.24 -9.94 -4.26
CA GLU A 54 -16.36 -11.06 -3.94
C GLU A 54 -14.90 -10.71 -4.32
N GLU A 55 -14.00 -10.70 -3.33
CA GLU A 55 -12.56 -10.53 -3.54
C GLU A 55 -11.90 -11.85 -3.93
N ASP A 56 -11.24 -11.87 -5.09
CA ASP A 56 -10.40 -12.99 -5.57
C ASP A 56 -9.15 -13.18 -4.67
N GLU A 57 -9.09 -14.32 -3.97
CA GLU A 57 -7.90 -14.78 -3.24
C GLU A 57 -6.78 -15.22 -4.21
N ASP A 58 -6.02 -14.27 -4.73
CA ASP A 58 -4.62 -14.51 -5.13
C ASP A 58 -3.72 -14.27 -3.90
N GLY A 59 -3.11 -15.36 -3.42
CA GLY A 59 -2.12 -15.32 -2.35
C GLY A 59 -0.84 -14.57 -2.77
N ASP A 60 -0.89 -13.25 -2.65
CA ASP A 60 0.25 -12.34 -2.61
C ASP A 60 0.29 -11.71 -1.21
N GLU A 61 1.46 -11.77 -0.57
CA GLU A 61 1.79 -10.98 0.61
C GLU A 61 1.75 -9.51 0.19
N ASP A 62 0.62 -8.82 0.40
CA ASP A 62 0.53 -7.38 0.25
C ASP A 62 0.59 -6.73 1.63
N GLU A 63 1.75 -6.11 1.86
CA GLU A 63 1.96 -5.01 2.78
C GLU A 63 1.10 -3.80 2.36
N ASP A 64 0.52 -3.16 3.38
CA ASP A 64 0.19 -1.73 3.49
C ASP A 64 -1.10 -1.16 2.87
N LYS A 65 -2.05 -0.87 3.77
CA LYS A 65 -3.02 0.23 3.63
C LYS A 65 -3.31 0.87 4.99
N TYR A 66 -2.38 1.66 5.50
CA TYR A 66 -2.68 2.61 6.57
C TYR A 66 -3.34 3.84 5.96
N GLN A 67 -4.64 4.00 6.21
CA GLN A 67 -5.29 5.31 6.17
C GLN A 67 -4.83 6.08 7.41
N ASP A 68 -3.89 6.99 7.23
CA ASP A 68 -3.48 7.99 8.21
C ASP A 68 -4.56 9.09 8.25
N ASP A 69 -5.56 8.89 9.11
CA ASP A 69 -6.41 9.98 9.58
C ASP A 69 -5.58 10.82 10.55
N GLY A 70 -5.06 11.92 10.01
CA GLY A 70 -4.09 12.83 10.63
C GLY A 70 -4.15 12.95 12.14
N GLU A 71 -3.15 12.37 12.79
CA GLU A 71 -2.81 12.70 14.16
C GLU A 71 -2.11 14.06 14.18
N GLN A 72 -2.79 15.05 14.75
CA GLN A 72 -2.11 16.15 15.43
C GLN A 72 -1.10 15.53 16.39
N GLU A 73 0.13 16.07 16.41
CA GLU A 73 1.13 15.79 17.45
C GLU A 73 0.51 15.99 18.84
N ASN A 74 -0.10 14.92 19.36
CA ASN A 74 -0.52 14.81 20.73
C ASN A 74 0.55 13.94 21.37
N ASN A 75 1.55 14.61 21.93
CA ASN A 75 2.54 14.02 22.82
C ASN A 75 1.84 12.96 23.68
N GLY A 76 2.12 11.68 23.38
CA GLY A 76 1.38 10.54 23.89
C GLY A 76 1.37 10.51 25.40
N MET A 77 0.33 11.10 25.97
CA MET A 77 -0.13 10.79 27.30
C MET A 77 -1.48 10.12 27.09
N THR A 78 -1.43 8.87 26.63
CA THR A 78 -2.49 7.91 26.90
C THR A 78 -2.78 8.01 28.40
N SER A 79 -4.07 8.06 28.76
CA SER A 79 -4.41 8.13 30.17
C SER A 79 -3.78 6.93 30.90
N PRO A 80 -3.33 7.05 32.16
CA PRO A 80 -2.73 5.93 32.89
C PRO A 80 -3.61 4.66 32.92
N LEU A 81 -4.93 4.82 32.76
CA LEU A 81 -5.91 3.74 32.62
C LEU A 81 -5.92 3.09 31.23
N GLN A 82 -5.81 3.87 30.15
CA GLN A 82 -5.76 3.34 28.79
C GLN A 82 -4.51 2.48 28.59
N ASP A 83 -3.39 2.92 29.16
CA ASP A 83 -2.15 2.15 29.28
C ASP A 83 -2.31 0.86 30.10
N ALA A 84 -3.16 0.85 31.13
CA ALA A 84 -3.38 -0.31 31.99
C ALA A 84 -4.25 -1.36 31.31
N LEU A 85 -5.34 -0.93 30.67
CA LEU A 85 -6.21 -1.78 29.86
C LEU A 85 -5.44 -2.40 28.69
N ASP A 86 -4.66 -1.60 27.95
CA ASP A 86 -3.86 -2.10 26.82
C ASP A 86 -2.86 -3.16 27.27
N ARG A 87 -2.19 -2.95 28.42
CA ARG A 87 -1.30 -3.95 29.03
C ARG A 87 -2.05 -5.20 29.48
N ALA A 88 -3.25 -5.07 30.05
CA ALA A 88 -4.06 -6.20 30.49
C ALA A 88 -4.51 -7.06 29.28
N VAL A 89 -4.99 -6.40 28.22
CA VAL A 89 -5.38 -7.04 26.95
C VAL A 89 -4.17 -7.72 26.30
N PHE A 90 -3.03 -7.03 26.22
CA PHE A 90 -1.79 -7.60 25.67
C PHE A 90 -1.38 -8.88 26.40
N ARG A 91 -1.33 -8.84 27.74
CA ARG A 91 -0.98 -10.01 28.57
C ARG A 91 -1.95 -11.16 28.38
N PHE A 92 -3.25 -10.87 28.34
CA PHE A 92 -4.27 -11.89 28.08
C PHE A 92 -4.09 -12.55 26.72
N ILE A 93 -3.84 -11.77 25.65
CA ILE A 93 -3.62 -12.30 24.30
C ILE A 93 -2.35 -13.16 24.28
N VAL A 94 -1.25 -12.68 24.85
CA VAL A 94 0.02 -13.43 24.91
C VAL A 94 -0.14 -14.74 25.70
N ALA A 95 -0.83 -14.71 26.84
CA ALA A 95 -1.15 -15.91 27.62
C ALA A 95 -2.05 -16.88 26.84
N SER A 96 -3.00 -16.33 26.07
CA SER A 96 -3.87 -17.11 25.18
C SER A 96 -3.09 -17.83 24.09
N ILE A 97 -2.06 -17.20 23.53
CA ILE A 97 -1.17 -17.77 22.50
C ILE A 97 -0.23 -18.82 23.11
N LYS A 98 0.40 -18.50 24.25
CA LYS A 98 1.40 -19.34 24.93
C LYS A 98 0.76 -20.38 25.85
N THR A 99 -0.21 -21.12 25.31
CA THR A 99 -0.92 -22.18 26.04
C THR A 99 -0.76 -23.52 25.33
N HIS A 100 -0.38 -24.56 26.09
CA HIS A 100 -0.48 -25.95 25.65
C HIS A 100 -1.92 -26.44 25.76
N VAL A 101 -2.38 -27.15 24.74
CA VAL A 101 -3.73 -27.67 24.63
C VAL A 101 -3.70 -29.18 24.37
N GLY A 102 -4.58 -29.90 25.07
CA GLY A 102 -4.70 -31.35 25.01
C GLY A 102 -5.99 -31.79 24.29
N GLY A 103 -6.61 -32.85 24.79
CA GLY A 103 -7.78 -33.47 24.15
C GLY A 103 -8.99 -32.53 23.95
N ASN A 104 -9.24 -31.60 24.88
CA ASN A 104 -10.21 -30.52 24.67
C ASN A 104 -9.47 -29.21 24.39
N VAL A 105 -9.35 -28.89 23.11
CA VAL A 105 -8.65 -27.68 22.64
C VAL A 105 -9.46 -26.40 22.89
N TYR A 106 -10.79 -26.50 23.00
CA TYR A 106 -11.71 -25.38 23.18
C TYR A 106 -11.77 -24.85 24.62
N ILE A 107 -10.84 -25.25 25.48
CA ILE A 107 -10.68 -24.61 26.78
C ILE A 107 -9.96 -23.25 26.61
N ASN A 108 -9.22 -23.09 25.52
CA ASN A 108 -8.58 -21.83 25.18
C ASN A 108 -9.53 -20.93 24.37
N SER A 109 -9.74 -19.70 24.85
CA SER A 109 -10.66 -18.73 24.24
C SER A 109 -10.29 -18.36 22.80
N LEU A 110 -8.99 -18.26 22.48
CA LEU A 110 -8.53 -17.94 21.12
C LEU A 110 -8.88 -19.06 20.13
N LEU A 111 -8.78 -20.33 20.53
CA LEU A 111 -9.23 -21.45 19.69
C LEU A 111 -10.75 -21.51 19.54
N CYS A 112 -11.51 -21.16 20.59
CA CYS A 112 -12.97 -21.00 20.48
C CYS A 112 -13.34 -19.91 19.48
N PHE A 113 -12.69 -18.75 19.58
CA PHE A 113 -12.90 -17.64 18.66
C PHE A 113 -12.54 -18.05 17.23
N CYS A 114 -11.37 -18.64 17.02
CA CYS A 114 -10.95 -19.13 15.70
C CYS A 114 -11.95 -20.14 15.12
N ALA A 115 -12.52 -21.04 15.93
CA ALA A 115 -13.55 -21.95 15.45
C ALA A 115 -14.88 -21.25 15.12
N ALA A 116 -15.28 -20.26 15.93
CA ALA A 116 -16.47 -19.46 15.68
C ALA A 116 -16.38 -18.63 14.40
N LEU A 117 -15.17 -18.20 14.00
CA LEU A 117 -14.94 -17.54 12.71
C LEU A 117 -15.36 -18.41 11.51
N GLY A 118 -15.46 -19.73 11.67
CA GLY A 118 -15.94 -20.62 10.61
C GLY A 118 -17.47 -20.65 10.46
N ILE A 119 -18.22 -19.94 11.31
CA ILE A 119 -19.68 -19.97 11.33
C ILE A 119 -20.23 -18.73 10.63
N LYS A 120 -21.00 -18.94 9.54
CA LYS A 120 -21.78 -17.88 8.88
C LYS A 120 -23.07 -17.67 9.69
N PRO A 121 -23.35 -16.45 10.21
CA PRO A 121 -24.53 -16.21 11.03
C PRO A 121 -25.83 -16.17 10.21
N ARG A 122 -25.78 -15.71 8.95
CA ARG A 122 -26.93 -15.60 8.04
C ARG A 122 -26.54 -15.86 6.58
N PRO A 123 -27.20 -16.78 5.86
CA PRO A 123 -27.95 -17.91 6.44
C PRO A 123 -27.04 -18.72 7.36
N MET A 124 -27.61 -19.35 8.40
CA MET A 124 -26.84 -20.14 9.36
C MET A 124 -26.11 -21.28 8.62
N GLY A 125 -24.80 -21.27 8.69
CA GLY A 125 -23.98 -22.22 7.93
C GLY A 125 -22.51 -22.14 8.30
N TYR A 126 -21.69 -22.78 7.49
CA TYR A 126 -20.24 -22.72 7.60
C TYR A 126 -19.66 -21.87 6.48
N ILE A 127 -18.62 -21.11 6.79
CA ILE A 127 -17.85 -20.37 5.80
C ILE A 127 -17.09 -21.36 4.92
N GLU A 128 -16.92 -21.01 3.65
CA GLU A 128 -16.15 -21.83 2.72
C GLU A 128 -14.70 -22.00 3.17
N PRO A 129 -14.05 -23.16 2.87
CA PRO A 129 -12.71 -23.43 3.33
C PRO A 129 -11.67 -22.39 2.92
N HIS A 130 -11.85 -21.75 1.75
CA HIS A 130 -10.93 -20.74 1.23
C HIS A 130 -10.97 -19.48 2.11
N LEU A 131 -12.14 -18.87 2.30
CA LEU A 131 -12.36 -17.75 3.23
C LEU A 131 -11.94 -18.07 4.67
N TYR A 132 -12.33 -19.23 5.21
CA TYR A 132 -12.00 -19.59 6.59
C TYR A 132 -10.49 -19.73 6.82
N THR A 133 -9.76 -20.31 5.87
CA THR A 133 -8.30 -20.40 5.99
C THR A 133 -7.61 -19.05 5.87
N GLY A 134 -8.19 -18.08 5.14
CA GLY A 134 -7.77 -16.69 5.15
C GLY A 134 -7.93 -16.04 6.53
N LEU A 135 -9.09 -16.22 7.18
CA LEU A 135 -9.34 -15.73 8.55
C LEU A 135 -8.34 -16.31 9.55
N LEU A 136 -8.07 -17.62 9.49
CA LEU A 136 -7.07 -18.25 10.36
C LEU A 136 -5.65 -17.73 10.08
N ALA A 137 -5.30 -17.44 8.82
CA ALA A 137 -4.01 -16.86 8.46
C ALA A 137 -3.83 -15.47 9.08
N ALA A 138 -4.87 -14.63 9.06
CA ALA A 138 -4.86 -13.34 9.74
C ALA A 138 -4.68 -13.51 11.26
N MET A 139 -5.37 -14.47 11.89
CA MET A 139 -5.19 -14.76 13.32
C MET A 139 -3.76 -15.21 13.65
N VAL A 140 -3.14 -16.04 12.79
CA VAL A 140 -1.74 -16.44 12.96
C VAL A 140 -0.78 -15.26 12.80
N TRP A 141 -1.05 -14.35 11.87
CA TRP A 141 -0.25 -13.15 11.69
C TRP A 141 -0.28 -12.28 12.95
N TRP A 142 -1.48 -11.99 13.48
CA TRP A 142 -1.62 -11.24 14.73
C TRP A 142 -0.95 -11.95 15.91
N ALA A 143 -1.15 -13.26 16.04
CA ALA A 143 -0.53 -14.02 17.11
C ALA A 143 1.01 -13.98 17.04
N ARG A 144 1.60 -13.96 15.84
CA ARG A 144 3.04 -13.79 15.65
C ARG A 144 3.50 -12.40 16.07
N LEU A 145 2.74 -11.35 15.78
CA LEU A 145 3.06 -9.99 16.18
C LEU A 145 3.06 -9.84 17.70
N PHE A 146 1.97 -10.26 18.38
CA PHE A 146 1.89 -10.26 19.85
C PHE A 146 2.98 -11.11 20.48
N PHE A 147 3.28 -12.27 19.90
CA PHE A 147 4.37 -13.12 20.38
C PHE A 147 5.74 -12.44 20.24
N LEU A 148 6.01 -11.79 19.09
CA LEU A 148 7.26 -11.10 18.85
C LEU A 148 7.43 -9.94 19.84
N GLU A 149 6.41 -9.10 19.99
CA GLU A 149 6.39 -8.00 20.95
C GLU A 149 6.65 -8.51 22.38
N ALA A 150 5.98 -9.60 22.78
CA ALA A 150 6.15 -10.17 24.12
C ALA A 150 7.55 -10.74 24.38
N VAL A 151 8.22 -11.27 23.35
CA VAL A 151 9.59 -11.78 23.49
C VAL A 151 10.60 -10.64 23.57
N PHE A 152 10.34 -9.52 22.89
CA PHE A 152 11.25 -8.37 22.81
C PHE A 152 10.85 -7.17 23.67
N GLU A 153 9.79 -7.26 24.49
CA GLU A 153 9.26 -6.16 25.31
C GLU A 153 10.32 -5.40 26.14
N ASN A 154 11.35 -6.12 26.63
CA ASN A 154 12.43 -5.55 27.43
C ASN A 154 13.76 -5.40 26.66
N GLN A 155 13.72 -5.49 25.34
CA GLN A 155 14.89 -5.35 24.47
C GLN A 155 14.89 -3.95 23.82
N PRO A 156 16.06 -3.46 23.38
CA PRO A 156 16.14 -2.22 22.63
C PRO A 156 15.27 -2.28 21.37
N LEU A 157 14.62 -1.15 21.07
CA LEU A 157 13.90 -0.96 19.80
C LEU A 157 14.87 -0.93 18.61
N ASP A 158 16.11 -0.46 18.82
CA ASP A 158 17.15 -0.52 17.80
C ASP A 158 17.65 -1.96 17.64
N ARG A 159 17.43 -2.52 16.45
CA ARG A 159 17.82 -3.88 16.09
C ARG A 159 19.33 -4.11 16.24
N ASP A 160 20.15 -3.08 16.04
CA ASP A 160 21.61 -3.20 16.16
C ASP A 160 22.07 -3.30 17.63
N GLU A 161 21.20 -2.92 18.57
CA GLU A 161 21.44 -3.02 20.02
C GLU A 161 20.89 -4.32 20.64
N VAL A 162 20.13 -5.12 19.88
CA VAL A 162 19.57 -6.40 20.35
C VAL A 162 20.69 -7.43 20.54
N GLY A 163 20.86 -7.89 21.78
CA GLY A 163 21.89 -8.87 22.14
C GLY A 163 21.66 -10.25 21.54
N VAL A 164 22.74 -11.01 21.34
CA VAL A 164 22.70 -12.39 20.82
C VAL A 164 21.86 -13.30 21.71
N GLU A 165 21.89 -13.09 23.03
CA GLU A 165 21.11 -13.83 24.01
C GLU A 165 19.60 -13.68 23.77
N ALA A 166 19.13 -12.49 23.40
CA ALA A 166 17.72 -12.23 23.09
C ALA A 166 17.29 -12.98 21.83
N VAL A 167 18.17 -13.02 20.81
CA VAL A 167 17.91 -13.77 19.56
C VAL A 167 17.85 -15.28 19.82
N LEU A 168 18.77 -15.82 20.62
CA LEU A 168 18.76 -17.24 21.00
C LEU A 168 17.54 -17.60 21.86
N ALA A 169 17.16 -16.71 22.78
CA ALA A 169 15.94 -16.87 23.58
C ALA A 169 14.69 -16.84 22.69
N PHE A 170 14.65 -15.97 21.68
CA PHE A 170 13.57 -15.96 20.69
C PHE A 170 13.51 -17.27 19.90
N GLU A 171 14.64 -17.80 19.44
CA GLU A 171 14.67 -19.10 18.73
C GLU A 171 14.09 -20.22 19.59
N GLU A 172 14.48 -20.28 20.86
CA GLU A 172 13.95 -21.27 21.81
C GLU A 172 12.44 -21.10 22.03
N GLN A 173 11.98 -19.87 22.29
CA GLN A 173 10.57 -19.59 22.50
C GLN A 173 9.74 -19.86 21.24
N HIS A 174 10.23 -19.47 20.06
CA HIS A 174 9.57 -19.73 18.78
C HIS A 174 9.41 -21.24 18.55
N ARG A 175 10.46 -22.01 18.80
CA ARG A 175 10.42 -23.48 18.69
C ARG A 175 9.44 -24.10 19.69
N ALA A 176 9.35 -23.57 20.91
CA ALA A 176 8.45 -24.08 21.94
C ALA A 176 6.98 -23.76 21.67
N TRP A 177 6.68 -22.54 21.21
CA TRP A 177 5.30 -22.02 21.18
C TRP A 177 4.68 -21.94 19.78
N MET A 178 5.47 -21.63 18.76
CA MET A 178 4.97 -21.24 17.43
C MET A 178 5.08 -22.35 16.38
N CYS A 179 5.85 -23.40 16.66
CA CYS A 179 6.10 -24.49 15.72
C CYS A 179 5.03 -25.59 15.75
N MET A 180 4.88 -26.29 14.62
CA MET A 180 4.00 -27.45 14.49
C MET A 180 4.46 -28.62 15.36
N GLY A 181 3.50 -29.39 15.89
CA GLY A 181 3.76 -30.60 16.68
C GLY A 181 4.05 -30.35 18.16
N THR A 182 3.88 -29.11 18.63
CA THR A 182 4.15 -28.69 20.01
C THR A 182 2.93 -28.78 20.93
N HIS A 183 1.77 -29.19 20.41
CA HIS A 183 0.49 -29.20 21.13
C HIS A 183 0.16 -27.84 21.77
N THR A 184 0.48 -26.74 21.08
CA THR A 184 0.13 -25.38 21.48
C THR A 184 -1.06 -24.87 20.68
N VAL A 185 -1.67 -23.78 21.15
CA VAL A 185 -2.71 -23.05 20.41
C VAL A 185 -2.28 -22.75 18.97
N MET A 186 -1.06 -22.27 18.78
CA MET A 186 -0.51 -22.00 17.44
C MET A 186 -0.36 -23.26 16.60
N SER A 187 0.14 -24.35 17.18
CA SER A 187 0.22 -25.63 16.46
C SER A 187 -1.16 -26.14 16.03
N ILE A 188 -2.23 -25.87 16.79
CA ILE A 188 -3.60 -26.25 16.42
C ILE A 188 -4.11 -25.37 15.27
N ILE A 189 -3.96 -24.05 15.34
CA ILE A 189 -4.41 -23.14 14.27
C ILE A 189 -3.69 -23.44 12.95
N ILE A 190 -2.36 -23.65 12.99
CA ILE A 190 -1.58 -24.04 11.80
C ILE A 190 -2.03 -25.41 11.28
N GLY A 191 -2.38 -26.35 12.17
CA GLY A 191 -2.99 -27.62 11.80
C GLY A 191 -4.33 -27.46 11.08
N TRP A 192 -5.22 -26.58 11.56
CA TRP A 192 -6.48 -26.26 10.90
C TRP A 192 -6.27 -25.62 9.52
N MET A 193 -5.31 -24.70 9.39
CA MET A 193 -4.95 -24.13 8.10
C MET A 193 -4.43 -25.19 7.12
N ALA A 194 -3.53 -26.07 7.57
CA ALA A 194 -3.00 -27.15 6.74
C ALA A 194 -4.10 -28.11 6.28
N TYR A 195 -5.04 -28.43 7.17
CA TYR A 195 -6.22 -29.24 6.84
C TYR A 195 -7.13 -28.53 5.82
N GLY A 196 -7.46 -27.26 6.06
CA GLY A 196 -8.30 -26.46 5.16
C GLY A 196 -7.68 -26.24 3.79
N LYS A 197 -6.34 -26.07 3.71
CA LYS A 197 -5.60 -26.02 2.44
C LYS A 197 -5.82 -27.29 1.60
N GLY A 198 -5.88 -28.46 2.24
CA GLY A 198 -6.19 -29.71 1.56
C GLY A 198 -7.60 -29.74 0.95
N TYR A 199 -8.57 -29.06 1.56
CA TYR A 199 -9.91 -28.88 1.00
C TYR A 199 -9.95 -27.82 -0.10
N ARG A 200 -9.29 -26.68 0.10
CA ARG A 200 -9.15 -25.61 -0.92
C ARG A 200 -8.60 -26.17 -2.23
N GLN A 201 -7.56 -27.00 -2.16
CA GLN A 201 -6.98 -27.66 -3.33
C GLN A 201 -7.92 -28.66 -4.02
N LYS A 202 -8.87 -29.26 -3.29
CA LYS A 202 -9.82 -30.25 -3.83
C LYS A 202 -11.07 -29.60 -4.41
N MET A 203 -11.57 -28.53 -3.79
CA MET A 203 -12.76 -27.82 -4.24
C MET A 203 -12.49 -27.05 -5.54
N GLY A 204 -11.24 -26.64 -5.78
CA GLY A 204 -10.93 -25.70 -6.86
C GLY A 204 -11.39 -24.29 -6.47
N GLY A 205 -10.68 -23.26 -6.95
CA GLY A 205 -11.19 -21.89 -6.82
C GLY A 205 -12.49 -21.75 -7.59
N GLN A 206 -13.40 -20.91 -7.11
CA GLN A 206 -14.56 -20.54 -7.91
C GLN A 206 -14.07 -19.90 -9.22
N PRO A 207 -14.69 -20.18 -10.37
CA PRO A 207 -14.30 -19.58 -11.63
C PRO A 207 -14.71 -18.10 -11.64
N SER A 208 -13.83 -17.23 -11.16
CA SER A 208 -14.04 -15.79 -11.10
C SER A 208 -13.90 -15.08 -12.43
N ILE A 209 -13.07 -15.63 -13.31
CA ILE A 209 -12.76 -15.04 -14.61
C ILE A 209 -13.23 -15.93 -15.75
N ARG A 210 -14.03 -15.34 -16.65
CA ARG A 210 -14.49 -15.99 -17.89
C ARG A 210 -14.47 -15.00 -19.05
N TRP A 211 -14.10 -15.47 -20.23
CA TRP A 211 -14.29 -14.71 -21.48
C TRP A 211 -15.72 -14.90 -22.02
N SER A 212 -16.28 -13.84 -22.61
CA SER A 212 -17.47 -13.94 -23.45
C SER A 212 -17.19 -14.86 -24.65
N GLU A 213 -18.25 -15.42 -25.26
CA GLU A 213 -18.09 -16.38 -26.37
C GLU A 213 -17.46 -15.75 -27.62
N ASP A 214 -17.71 -14.47 -27.85
CA ASP A 214 -17.12 -13.67 -28.92
C ASP A 214 -15.71 -13.15 -28.60
N GLY A 215 -15.27 -13.26 -27.33
CA GLY A 215 -14.01 -12.73 -26.84
C GLY A 215 -13.96 -11.19 -26.76
N GLU A 216 -15.10 -10.51 -26.89
CA GLU A 216 -15.19 -9.03 -26.81
C GLU A 216 -15.27 -8.51 -25.37
N GLY A 217 -15.52 -9.38 -24.39
CA GLY A 217 -15.61 -9.01 -22.98
C GLY A 217 -15.08 -10.08 -22.02
N LEU A 218 -14.77 -9.64 -20.81
CA LEU A 218 -14.30 -10.45 -19.70
C LEU A 218 -15.28 -10.29 -18.54
N PHE A 219 -15.77 -11.41 -18.01
CA PHE A 219 -16.51 -11.43 -16.76
C PHE A 219 -15.52 -11.61 -15.62
N HIS A 220 -15.59 -10.74 -14.62
CA HIS A 220 -14.84 -10.83 -13.38
C HIS A 220 -15.84 -10.77 -12.22
N MET A 221 -15.97 -11.85 -11.45
CA MET A 221 -16.97 -11.96 -10.37
C MET A 221 -18.40 -11.63 -10.82
N GLY A 222 -18.78 -12.07 -12.02
CA GLY A 222 -20.09 -11.80 -12.61
C GLY A 222 -20.20 -10.45 -13.34
N GLU A 223 -19.32 -9.50 -13.05
CA GLU A 223 -19.31 -8.18 -13.69
C GLU A 223 -18.71 -8.22 -15.10
N TYR A 224 -19.42 -7.63 -16.06
CA TYR A 224 -18.99 -7.60 -17.46
C TYR A 224 -18.07 -6.42 -17.76
N ILE A 225 -16.84 -6.73 -18.16
CA ILE A 225 -15.83 -5.77 -18.59
C ILE A 225 -15.67 -5.86 -20.11
N ASP A 226 -16.19 -4.86 -20.81
CA ASP A 226 -16.03 -4.73 -22.25
C ASP A 226 -14.57 -4.37 -22.61
N VAL A 227 -13.94 -5.17 -23.47
CA VAL A 227 -12.52 -4.99 -23.84
C VAL A 227 -12.29 -3.69 -24.58
N LYS A 228 -13.25 -3.23 -25.38
CA LYS A 228 -13.15 -1.99 -26.16
C LYS A 228 -13.25 -0.79 -25.24
N ASP A 229 -14.12 -0.81 -24.24
CA ASP A 229 -14.24 0.25 -23.23
C ASP A 229 -13.05 0.28 -22.29
N PHE A 230 -12.52 -0.88 -21.90
CA PHE A 230 -11.24 -0.98 -21.18
C PHE A 230 -10.10 -0.36 -21.99
N THR A 231 -9.98 -0.73 -23.27
CA THR A 231 -8.94 -0.19 -24.17
C THR A 231 -9.10 1.31 -24.38
N ARG A 232 -10.34 1.79 -24.54
CA ARG A 232 -10.67 3.23 -24.66
C ARG A 232 -10.22 3.97 -23.41
N THR A 233 -10.54 3.45 -22.23
CA THR A 233 -10.14 4.03 -20.94
C THR A 233 -8.62 4.19 -20.84
N LEU A 234 -7.85 3.15 -21.20
CA LEU A 234 -6.39 3.23 -21.21
C LEU A 234 -5.83 4.23 -22.22
N CYS A 235 -6.48 4.37 -23.38
CA CYS A 235 -6.10 5.38 -24.38
C CYS A 235 -6.44 6.81 -23.91
N ASP A 236 -7.56 6.98 -23.23
CA ASP A 236 -8.00 8.26 -22.67
C ASP A 236 -7.09 8.73 -21.53
N GLU A 237 -6.55 7.82 -20.71
CA GLU A 237 -5.51 8.15 -19.72
C GLU A 237 -4.22 8.67 -20.38
N VAL A 238 -3.82 8.14 -21.55
CA VAL A 238 -2.69 8.70 -22.33
C VAL A 238 -2.99 10.14 -22.77
N VAL A 239 -4.21 10.41 -23.23
CA VAL A 239 -4.65 11.76 -23.64
C VAL A 239 -4.71 12.71 -22.43
N LYS A 240 -5.16 12.23 -21.28
CA LYS A 240 -5.17 12.99 -20.02
C LYS A 240 -3.76 13.35 -19.58
N ALA A 241 -2.80 12.43 -19.66
CA ALA A 241 -1.39 12.70 -19.40
C ALA A 241 -0.82 13.79 -20.31
N GLU A 242 -1.16 13.75 -21.60
CA GLU A 242 -0.75 14.81 -22.55
C GLU A 242 -1.35 16.17 -22.21
N LYS A 243 -2.62 16.22 -21.82
CA LYS A 243 -3.28 17.47 -21.40
C LYS A 243 -2.64 18.04 -20.12
N LEU A 244 -2.32 17.18 -19.16
CA LEU A 244 -1.61 17.57 -17.93
C LEU A 244 -0.21 18.10 -18.24
N LEU A 245 0.54 17.41 -19.10
CA LEU A 245 1.84 17.90 -19.58
C LEU A 245 1.71 19.23 -20.31
N ASP A 246 0.73 19.39 -21.19
CA ASP A 246 0.51 20.66 -21.89
C ASP A 246 0.28 21.81 -20.91
N LYS A 247 -0.54 21.59 -19.88
CA LYS A 247 -0.75 22.56 -18.79
C LYS A 247 0.53 22.86 -18.02
N LEU A 248 1.33 21.84 -17.67
CA LEU A 248 2.58 21.98 -16.91
C LEU A 248 3.67 22.71 -17.71
N PHE A 249 3.64 22.62 -19.04
CA PHE A 249 4.52 23.31 -19.99
C PHE A 249 3.90 24.59 -20.58
N GLY A 250 2.76 25.07 -20.05
CA GLY A 250 2.17 26.36 -20.42
C GLY A 250 1.53 26.42 -21.80
N GLY A 251 1.04 25.28 -22.31
CA GLY A 251 0.45 25.14 -23.65
C GLY A 251 1.45 24.76 -24.74
N PHE A 252 2.68 24.36 -24.37
CA PHE A 252 3.77 24.10 -25.31
C PHE A 252 4.27 22.64 -25.29
N TRP A 253 3.49 21.69 -24.77
CA TRP A 253 3.96 20.30 -24.68
C TRP A 253 4.19 19.68 -26.06
N HIS A 254 3.27 19.85 -27.01
CA HIS A 254 3.39 19.24 -28.33
C HIS A 254 4.69 19.66 -29.09
N PRO A 255 5.05 20.95 -29.17
CA PRO A 255 6.36 21.37 -29.70
C PRO A 255 7.57 20.85 -28.91
N VAL A 256 7.46 20.76 -27.58
CA VAL A 256 8.54 20.26 -26.71
C VAL A 256 8.77 18.76 -26.94
N SER A 257 7.71 17.96 -26.94
CA SER A 257 7.74 16.51 -27.14
C SER A 257 8.35 16.13 -28.51
N LYS A 258 8.05 16.89 -29.56
CA LYS A 258 8.65 16.67 -30.90
C LYS A 258 10.16 16.89 -30.95
N LYS A 259 10.72 17.70 -30.04
CA LYS A 259 12.18 17.95 -29.96
C LYS A 259 12.92 16.87 -29.17
N ILE A 260 12.22 15.98 -28.48
CA ILE A 260 12.84 14.84 -27.80
C ILE A 260 13.19 13.79 -28.85
N ASN A 261 14.45 13.78 -29.28
CA ASN A 261 14.98 12.69 -30.10
C ASN A 261 15.40 11.54 -29.18
N MET A 262 14.49 10.59 -28.95
CA MET A 262 14.72 9.47 -28.04
C MET A 262 15.97 8.65 -28.43
N GLY A 263 16.18 8.38 -29.72
CA GLY A 263 17.34 7.62 -30.22
C GLY A 263 18.69 8.34 -30.05
N ARG A 264 18.69 9.65 -29.74
CA ARG A 264 19.90 10.42 -29.44
C ARG A 264 20.28 10.35 -27.94
N ILE A 265 19.35 9.92 -27.08
CA ILE A 265 19.61 9.88 -25.64
C ILE A 265 20.54 8.70 -25.34
N VAL A 266 21.68 9.01 -24.71
CA VAL A 266 22.68 8.00 -24.33
C VAL A 266 22.55 7.72 -22.84
N ASP A 267 22.36 6.45 -22.48
CA ASP A 267 22.36 6.01 -21.08
C ASP A 267 23.34 4.86 -20.83
N ASN A 268 23.70 4.64 -19.57
CA ASN A 268 24.54 3.53 -19.14
C ASN A 268 23.75 2.57 -18.25
N MET A 269 23.84 1.28 -18.55
CA MET A 269 23.21 0.18 -17.82
C MET A 269 23.98 -0.26 -16.55
N ILE A 270 25.00 0.51 -16.17
CA ILE A 270 25.79 0.28 -14.96
C ILE A 270 25.55 1.40 -13.97
N ARG A 271 25.82 1.13 -12.68
CA ARG A 271 25.78 2.15 -11.64
C ARG A 271 26.92 3.14 -11.84
N LEU A 272 26.59 4.42 -11.92
CA LEU A 272 27.53 5.53 -12.10
C LEU A 272 27.78 6.31 -10.80
N GLY A 273 26.95 6.10 -9.78
CA GLY A 273 27.05 6.75 -8.46
C GLY A 273 25.83 7.60 -8.12
N ALA A 274 25.74 8.06 -6.87
CA ALA A 274 24.55 8.73 -6.36
C ALA A 274 24.11 9.93 -7.23
N GLY A 275 22.81 10.01 -7.52
CA GLY A 275 22.19 11.05 -8.33
C GLY A 275 22.45 10.94 -9.85
N GLN A 276 23.17 9.91 -10.32
CA GLN A 276 23.48 9.74 -11.73
C GLN A 276 22.35 9.02 -12.49
N SER A 277 22.10 9.46 -13.72
CA SER A 277 21.16 8.84 -14.67
C SER A 277 21.48 9.31 -16.09
N PHE A 278 20.62 9.00 -17.07
CA PHE A 278 20.76 9.55 -18.42
C PHE A 278 20.84 11.09 -18.43
N ILE A 279 20.26 11.77 -17.43
CA ILE A 279 20.27 13.24 -17.33
C ILE A 279 21.67 13.78 -17.07
N SER A 280 22.47 13.08 -16.26
CA SER A 280 23.81 13.53 -15.90
C SER A 280 24.85 13.19 -16.98
N ASN A 281 24.49 12.38 -17.97
CA ASN A 281 25.38 12.01 -19.07
C ASN A 281 25.75 13.24 -19.93
N PRO A 282 27.05 13.58 -20.09
CA PRO A 282 27.49 14.75 -20.86
C PRO A 282 27.03 14.73 -22.33
N LYS A 283 26.79 13.55 -22.91
CA LYS A 283 26.28 13.42 -24.29
C LYS A 283 24.83 13.92 -24.44
N ASN A 284 24.10 14.03 -23.34
CA ASN A 284 22.70 14.46 -23.30
C ASN A 284 22.52 15.95 -22.94
N LYS A 285 23.59 16.75 -22.92
CA LYS A 285 23.52 18.21 -22.67
C LYS A 285 22.51 18.95 -23.55
N TRP A 286 22.25 18.45 -24.76
CA TRP A 286 21.27 18.99 -25.69
C TRP A 286 19.81 18.93 -25.18
N LEU A 287 19.51 18.08 -24.19
CA LEU A 287 18.20 18.05 -23.53
C LEU A 287 17.97 19.30 -22.67
N GLU A 288 19.05 19.98 -22.25
CA GLU A 288 19.00 21.10 -21.30
C GLU A 288 18.20 20.70 -20.05
N ALA A 289 18.57 19.56 -19.45
CA ALA A 289 17.88 19.07 -18.26
C ALA A 289 18.02 20.06 -17.10
N GLY A 290 16.97 20.19 -16.30
CA GLY A 290 16.84 21.20 -15.27
C GLY A 290 15.57 22.04 -15.39
N PRO A 291 15.37 22.98 -14.45
CA PRO A 291 14.10 23.67 -14.28
C PRO A 291 13.90 24.83 -15.28
N ALA A 292 14.98 25.35 -15.86
CA ALA A 292 14.98 26.57 -16.65
C ALA A 292 13.99 26.53 -17.82
N LYS A 293 13.85 25.38 -18.49
CA LYS A 293 12.95 25.21 -19.63
C LYS A 293 11.49 25.41 -19.22
N VAL A 294 11.05 24.76 -18.15
CA VAL A 294 9.66 24.83 -17.67
C VAL A 294 9.39 26.19 -17.05
N ILE A 295 10.32 26.72 -16.23
CA ILE A 295 10.18 28.05 -15.63
C ILE A 295 10.00 29.12 -16.70
N ARG A 296 10.80 29.10 -17.78
CA ARG A 296 10.67 30.06 -18.89
C ARG A 296 9.31 29.95 -19.58
N LEU A 297 8.81 28.75 -19.83
CA LEU A 297 7.50 28.55 -20.48
C LEU A 297 6.34 28.98 -19.58
N MET A 298 6.49 28.81 -18.27
CA MET A 298 5.46 29.11 -17.28
C MET A 298 5.58 30.51 -16.67
N GLU A 299 6.61 31.29 -17.00
CA GLU A 299 6.99 32.53 -16.32
C GLU A 299 5.81 33.50 -16.17
N ALA A 300 5.10 33.81 -17.26
CA ALA A 300 3.94 34.70 -17.24
C ALA A 300 2.83 34.21 -16.27
N SER A 301 2.71 32.89 -16.11
CA SER A 301 1.73 32.24 -15.27
C SER A 301 2.13 32.25 -13.79
N ILE A 302 3.37 31.93 -13.44
CA ILE A 302 3.79 31.67 -12.04
C ILE A 302 4.64 32.77 -11.42
N TRP A 303 5.19 33.70 -12.20
CA TRP A 303 6.03 34.81 -11.74
C TRP A 303 5.30 36.16 -11.87
N ASP A 304 5.53 37.05 -10.91
CA ASP A 304 5.11 38.44 -10.95
C ASP A 304 6.35 39.32 -11.13
N ALA A 305 6.60 39.75 -12.37
CA ALA A 305 7.76 40.56 -12.72
C ALA A 305 7.73 41.95 -12.06
N THR A 306 6.54 42.50 -11.76
CA THR A 306 6.41 43.83 -11.14
C THR A 306 6.80 43.83 -9.67
N ARG A 307 6.44 42.74 -8.96
CA ARG A 307 6.72 42.57 -7.53
C ARG A 307 7.93 41.67 -7.26
N VAL A 308 8.61 41.21 -8.32
CA VAL A 308 9.78 40.32 -8.28
C VAL A 308 9.53 39.14 -7.32
N ARG A 309 8.40 38.44 -7.50
CA ARG A 309 8.00 37.35 -6.60
C ARG A 309 7.20 36.25 -7.27
N TRP A 310 7.25 35.06 -6.68
CA TRP A 310 6.42 33.93 -7.09
C TRP A 310 4.95 34.12 -6.72
N LYS A 311 4.06 33.79 -7.65
CA LYS A 311 2.61 33.73 -7.42
C LYS A 311 2.29 32.43 -6.69
N ARG A 312 2.47 32.40 -5.37
CA ARG A 312 2.39 31.19 -4.51
C ARG A 312 1.15 30.32 -4.76
N GLN A 313 -0.03 30.91 -4.93
CA GLN A 313 -1.26 30.16 -5.23
C GLN A 313 -1.22 29.44 -6.59
N ARG A 314 -0.59 30.05 -7.61
CA ARG A 314 -0.43 29.45 -8.93
C ARG A 314 0.65 28.37 -8.92
N VAL A 315 1.71 28.55 -8.15
CA VAL A 315 2.71 27.51 -7.90
C VAL A 315 2.08 26.30 -7.21
N LYS A 316 1.28 26.49 -6.15
CA LYS A 316 0.52 25.41 -5.51
C LYS A 316 -0.43 24.68 -6.46
N ARG A 317 -1.05 25.40 -7.42
CA ARG A 317 -1.88 24.77 -8.46
C ARG A 317 -1.04 23.92 -9.42
N TRP A 318 0.10 24.45 -9.88
CA TRP A 318 1.03 23.71 -10.73
C TRP A 318 1.55 22.43 -10.05
N LEU A 319 1.87 22.49 -8.75
CA LEU A 319 2.26 21.31 -7.97
C LEU A 319 1.15 20.25 -7.85
N ARG A 320 -0.11 20.68 -7.73
CA ARG A 320 -1.26 19.75 -7.76
C ARG A 320 -1.43 19.10 -9.13
N ASP A 321 -1.28 19.88 -10.20
CA ASP A 321 -1.32 19.35 -11.57
C ASP A 321 -0.17 18.36 -11.83
N LEU A 322 1.00 18.59 -11.22
CA LEU A 322 2.13 17.66 -11.26
C LEU A 322 1.82 16.35 -10.50
N LYS A 323 1.18 16.44 -9.33
CA LYS A 323 0.74 15.24 -8.58
C LYS A 323 -0.24 14.39 -9.40
N LEU A 324 -1.23 15.01 -10.04
CA LEU A 324 -2.13 14.31 -10.96
C LEU A 324 -1.38 13.66 -12.13
N LEU A 325 -0.35 14.33 -12.67
CA LEU A 325 0.48 13.72 -13.72
C LEU A 325 1.23 12.50 -13.19
N GLN A 326 1.76 12.53 -11.96
CA GLN A 326 2.46 11.40 -11.35
C GLN A 326 1.52 10.19 -11.21
N GLU A 327 0.31 10.40 -10.69
CA GLU A 327 -0.72 9.37 -10.55
C GLU A 327 -1.08 8.76 -11.93
N THR A 328 -1.33 9.60 -12.94
CA THR A 328 -1.60 9.11 -14.29
C THR A 328 -0.40 8.39 -14.91
N LEU A 329 0.84 8.88 -14.72
CA LEU A 329 2.05 8.22 -15.24
C LEU A 329 2.28 6.86 -14.59
N LEU A 330 1.96 6.69 -13.31
CA LEU A 330 2.04 5.41 -12.61
C LEU A 330 1.11 4.39 -13.29
N VAL A 331 -0.15 4.76 -13.54
CA VAL A 331 -1.11 3.92 -14.27
C VAL A 331 -0.60 3.58 -15.67
N LEU A 332 -0.08 4.56 -16.40
CA LEU A 332 0.45 4.34 -17.75
C LEU A 332 1.67 3.41 -17.77
N MET A 333 2.59 3.56 -16.83
CA MET A 333 3.75 2.66 -16.72
C MET A 333 3.35 1.24 -16.32
N HIS A 334 2.36 1.10 -15.44
CA HIS A 334 1.84 -0.18 -14.99
C HIS A 334 1.12 -0.94 -16.13
N THR A 335 0.29 -0.26 -16.90
CA THR A 335 -0.58 -0.87 -17.93
C THR A 335 0.10 -1.03 -19.29
N TRP A 336 0.86 -0.04 -19.74
CA TRP A 336 1.49 -0.04 -21.08
C TRP A 336 2.93 -0.60 -21.08
N GLY A 337 3.49 -0.94 -19.93
CA GLY A 337 4.85 -1.49 -19.79
C GLY A 337 4.99 -2.98 -20.17
N GLY A 338 3.93 -3.64 -20.63
CA GLY A 338 3.97 -5.02 -21.13
C GLY A 338 3.82 -6.11 -20.07
N LEU A 339 3.45 -5.76 -18.82
CA LEU A 339 2.82 -6.57 -17.76
C LEU A 339 2.92 -5.78 -16.44
N PRO A 340 1.85 -5.69 -15.63
CA PRO A 340 1.86 -4.93 -14.38
C PRO A 340 2.93 -5.46 -13.41
N GLY A 341 3.68 -4.54 -12.79
CA GLY A 341 4.46 -4.84 -11.59
C GLY A 341 3.54 -4.89 -10.38
N ARG A 342 3.89 -5.67 -9.35
CA ARG A 342 3.20 -5.58 -8.05
C ARG A 342 3.28 -4.17 -7.48
N GLY A 343 2.40 -3.85 -6.54
CA GLY A 343 2.36 -2.55 -5.85
C GLY A 343 3.77 -2.04 -5.50
N PRO A 344 4.54 -2.77 -4.67
CA PRO A 344 5.90 -2.37 -4.31
C PRO A 344 6.85 -2.25 -5.52
N GLU A 345 6.77 -3.15 -6.51
CA GLU A 345 7.64 -3.11 -7.70
C GLU A 345 7.47 -1.84 -8.53
N ILE A 346 6.25 -1.30 -8.62
CA ILE A 346 5.97 -0.08 -9.39
C ILE A 346 6.13 1.17 -8.52
N THR A 347 5.77 1.15 -7.24
CA THR A 347 5.79 2.33 -6.37
C THR A 347 7.20 2.67 -5.86
N THR A 348 8.14 1.73 -5.83
CA THR A 348 9.52 1.99 -5.36
C THR A 348 10.54 2.20 -6.48
N LEU A 349 10.10 2.62 -7.67
CA LEU A 349 10.99 2.85 -8.81
C LEU A 349 11.91 4.06 -8.61
N TRP A 350 13.20 3.90 -8.84
CA TRP A 350 14.19 4.97 -8.86
C TRP A 350 14.49 5.50 -10.25
N HIS A 351 14.58 6.83 -10.38
CA HIS A 351 14.95 7.51 -11.63
C HIS A 351 16.46 7.80 -11.74
N CYS A 352 17.19 7.77 -10.63
CA CYS A 352 18.64 7.94 -10.56
C CYS A 352 19.26 6.97 -9.56
N ASP A 353 20.55 6.72 -9.73
CA ASP A 353 21.28 5.79 -8.87
C ASP A 353 21.34 6.35 -7.44
N SER A 354 21.27 5.47 -6.44
CA SER A 354 21.49 5.82 -5.05
C SER A 354 22.96 5.61 -4.65
N TRP A 355 23.26 5.87 -3.37
CA TRP A 355 24.56 5.59 -2.77
C TRP A 355 24.94 4.11 -2.78
N GLN A 356 23.96 3.20 -2.84
CA GLN A 356 24.20 1.77 -2.76
C GLN A 356 23.64 1.00 -3.95
N LEU A 357 22.54 1.47 -4.54
CA LEU A 357 21.75 0.75 -5.52
C LEU A 357 21.72 1.48 -6.86
N MET A 358 21.52 0.71 -7.93
CA MET A 358 21.27 1.26 -9.25
C MET A 358 19.81 1.65 -9.40
N ARG A 359 19.55 2.63 -10.26
CA ARG A 359 18.20 3.03 -10.63
C ARG A 359 17.42 1.94 -11.38
N ASN A 360 16.13 2.16 -11.57
CA ASN A 360 15.24 1.26 -12.31
C ASN A 360 14.93 1.76 -13.72
N ILE A 361 15.05 3.07 -13.98
CA ILE A 361 14.73 3.68 -15.27
C ILE A 361 15.98 3.89 -16.12
N PHE A 362 15.97 3.34 -17.33
CA PHE A 362 17.04 3.45 -18.30
C PHE A 362 16.51 3.85 -19.68
N ILE A 363 17.39 4.34 -20.55
CA ILE A 363 17.07 4.59 -21.96
C ILE A 363 17.99 3.74 -22.84
N VAL A 364 17.40 2.80 -23.56
CA VAL A 364 18.11 1.83 -24.41
C VAL A 364 17.49 1.88 -25.80
N ASP A 365 18.33 2.07 -26.83
CA ASP A 365 17.93 2.12 -28.24
C ASP A 365 16.73 3.05 -28.55
N GLY A 366 16.67 4.18 -27.83
CA GLY A 366 15.59 5.16 -27.97
C GLY A 366 14.27 4.77 -27.31
N GLN A 367 14.27 3.76 -26.44
CA GLN A 367 13.11 3.35 -25.66
C GLN A 367 13.40 3.50 -24.17
N VAL A 368 12.37 3.85 -23.40
CA VAL A 368 12.46 3.83 -21.94
C VAL A 368 12.29 2.40 -21.47
N MET A 369 13.26 1.91 -20.72
CA MET A 369 13.31 0.59 -20.12
C MET A 369 13.18 0.70 -18.60
N ILE A 370 12.29 -0.09 -18.01
CA ILE A 370 12.05 -0.19 -16.58
C ILE A 370 12.56 -1.55 -16.13
N VAL A 371 13.47 -1.59 -15.16
CA VAL A 371 14.03 -2.83 -14.62
C VAL A 371 13.57 -3.00 -13.17
N THR A 372 12.78 -4.05 -12.90
CA THR A 372 12.35 -4.43 -11.55
C THR A 372 12.92 -5.79 -11.15
N ASP A 373 13.01 -6.06 -9.85
CA ASP A 373 13.17 -7.42 -9.33
C ASP A 373 11.79 -8.05 -9.25
N ARG A 374 11.55 -9.12 -10.01
CA ARG A 374 10.32 -9.90 -9.90
C ARG A 374 10.68 -11.26 -9.32
N ASP A 375 10.76 -11.36 -8.00
CA ASP A 375 11.01 -12.67 -7.38
C ASP A 375 10.37 -12.79 -5.98
N LYS A 376 9.23 -13.52 -5.90
CA LYS A 376 8.63 -14.00 -4.65
C LYS A 376 9.63 -14.78 -3.79
N MET A 377 10.68 -15.34 -4.38
CA MET A 377 11.70 -16.14 -3.70
C MET A 377 12.99 -15.35 -3.44
N LYS A 378 12.99 -14.02 -3.59
CA LYS A 378 14.16 -13.18 -3.32
C LYS A 378 14.69 -13.39 -1.90
N ALA A 379 13.79 -13.54 -0.93
CA ALA A 379 14.13 -13.86 0.47
C ALA A 379 14.86 -15.22 0.63
N ILE A 380 14.73 -16.13 -0.33
CA ILE A 380 15.29 -17.49 -0.29
C ILE A 380 16.56 -17.61 -1.12
N ARG A 381 16.69 -16.86 -2.23
CA ARG A 381 17.77 -17.02 -3.23
C ARG A 381 18.82 -15.91 -3.23
N ASP A 382 18.63 -14.86 -2.44
CA ASP A 382 19.54 -13.70 -2.28
C ASP A 382 19.82 -12.89 -3.58
N ASN A 383 19.36 -13.36 -4.74
CA ASN A 383 19.44 -12.68 -6.02
C ASN A 383 18.14 -12.86 -6.81
N GLY A 384 17.37 -11.76 -6.95
CA GLY A 384 16.10 -11.76 -7.68
C GLY A 384 16.28 -11.77 -9.19
N ARG A 385 15.33 -12.37 -9.90
CA ARG A 385 15.28 -12.29 -11.37
C ARG A 385 14.89 -10.87 -11.80
N LYS A 386 15.81 -10.20 -12.51
CA LYS A 386 15.53 -8.90 -13.13
C LYS A 386 14.58 -9.07 -14.31
N VAL A 387 13.55 -8.23 -14.35
CA VAL A 387 12.61 -8.13 -15.46
C VAL A 387 12.72 -6.75 -16.08
N ALA A 388 13.14 -6.72 -17.34
CA ALA A 388 13.16 -5.51 -18.14
C ALA A 388 11.82 -5.37 -18.89
N ARG A 389 11.21 -4.21 -18.76
CA ARG A 389 9.96 -3.81 -19.42
C ARG A 389 10.21 -2.56 -20.25
N PHE A 390 9.53 -2.42 -21.37
CA PHE A 390 9.66 -1.26 -22.25
C PHE A 390 8.31 -0.59 -22.41
N VAL A 391 8.31 0.74 -22.44
CA VAL A 391 7.09 1.52 -22.69
C VAL A 391 7.04 2.05 -24.12
N PRO A 392 5.84 2.26 -24.69
CA PRO A 392 5.68 2.92 -25.98
C PRO A 392 6.34 4.31 -26.04
N ASP A 393 6.85 4.70 -27.22
CA ASP A 393 7.58 5.97 -27.43
C ASP A 393 6.83 7.20 -26.89
N ARG A 394 5.51 7.25 -27.12
CA ARG A 394 4.65 8.35 -26.64
C ARG A 394 4.73 8.52 -25.13
N ILE A 395 4.68 7.43 -24.38
CA ILE A 395 4.80 7.41 -22.91
C ILE A 395 6.25 7.61 -22.49
N GLY A 396 7.21 7.02 -23.20
CA GLY A 396 8.65 7.21 -22.96
C GLY A 396 9.07 8.68 -22.98
N ARG A 397 8.55 9.47 -23.92
CA ARG A 397 8.79 10.93 -23.98
C ARG A 397 8.23 11.66 -22.76
N MET A 398 7.06 11.24 -22.26
CA MET A 398 6.46 11.80 -21.04
C MET A 398 7.33 11.53 -19.82
N ILE A 399 7.83 10.30 -19.68
CA ILE A 399 8.75 9.91 -18.59
C ILE A 399 10.05 10.71 -18.69
N VAL A 400 10.64 10.84 -19.88
CA VAL A 400 11.84 11.66 -20.08
C VAL A 400 11.59 13.11 -19.68
N ALA A 401 10.46 13.70 -20.06
CA ALA A 401 10.12 15.07 -19.69
C ALA A 401 9.88 15.24 -18.19
N TYR A 402 9.23 14.25 -17.57
CA TYR A 402 9.01 14.20 -16.14
C TYR A 402 10.34 14.22 -15.38
N ILE A 403 11.26 13.32 -15.73
CA ILE A 403 12.53 13.19 -15.03
C ILE A 403 13.46 14.38 -15.34
N ALA A 404 13.57 14.78 -16.61
CA ALA A 404 14.55 15.78 -17.04
C ALA A 404 14.16 17.22 -16.68
N TRP A 405 12.87 17.55 -16.62
CA TRP A 405 12.42 18.93 -16.50
C TRP A 405 11.41 19.17 -15.36
N LEU A 406 10.45 18.26 -15.13
CA LEU A 406 9.44 18.48 -14.10
C LEU A 406 9.96 18.25 -12.68
N LEU A 407 10.68 17.15 -12.43
CA LEU A 407 11.30 16.85 -11.13
C LEU A 407 12.23 17.99 -10.63
N PRO A 408 13.16 18.53 -11.45
CA PRO A 408 13.96 19.69 -11.04
C PRO A 408 13.12 20.95 -10.79
N THR A 409 12.07 21.16 -11.59
CA THR A 409 11.20 22.34 -11.45
C THR A 409 10.41 22.29 -10.16
N GLU A 410 9.85 21.14 -9.81
CA GLU A 410 9.18 20.93 -8.53
C GLU A 410 10.08 21.33 -7.36
N ARG A 411 11.31 20.82 -7.35
CA ARG A 411 12.29 21.09 -6.28
C ARG A 411 12.58 22.58 -6.13
N VAL A 412 12.80 23.29 -7.25
CA VAL A 412 13.04 24.73 -7.21
C VAL A 412 11.81 25.49 -6.74
N LEU A 413 10.63 25.19 -7.27
CA LEU A 413 9.41 25.90 -6.90
C LEU A 413 9.02 25.69 -5.44
N ARG A 414 9.22 24.51 -4.87
CA ARG A 414 8.97 24.24 -3.45
C ARG A 414 9.91 25.07 -2.56
N ARG A 415 11.21 25.08 -2.87
CA ARG A 415 12.22 25.89 -2.16
C ARG A 415 11.91 27.37 -2.18
N GLU A 416 11.72 27.90 -3.38
CA GLU A 416 11.48 29.32 -3.62
C GLU A 416 10.17 29.81 -3.00
N CYS A 417 9.16 28.94 -2.89
CA CYS A 417 7.87 29.26 -2.27
C CYS A 417 7.73 28.83 -0.81
N GLN A 418 8.82 28.33 -0.19
CA GLN A 418 8.85 27.81 1.19
C GLN A 418 7.66 26.86 1.43
N LEU A 419 7.61 25.81 0.62
CA LEU A 419 6.61 24.72 0.70
C LEU A 419 7.30 23.45 1.19
N ALA A 420 6.54 22.51 1.76
CA ALA A 420 7.06 21.21 2.17
C ALA A 420 7.79 20.53 1.00
N GLU A 421 9.00 20.05 1.28
CA GLU A 421 9.83 19.28 0.36
C GLU A 421 9.78 17.79 0.75
N PRO A 422 9.79 16.87 -0.23
CA PRO A 422 10.08 15.47 0.05
C PRO A 422 11.42 15.34 0.78
N ARG A 423 11.52 14.34 1.67
CA ARG A 423 12.77 14.03 2.37
C ARG A 423 13.88 13.73 1.37
N GLY A 424 15.14 13.95 1.76
CA GLY A 424 16.29 13.80 0.86
C GLY A 424 16.35 12.43 0.18
N GLU A 425 16.04 11.37 0.93
CA GLU A 425 16.00 9.97 0.47
C GLU A 425 14.88 9.71 -0.55
N GLN A 426 13.76 10.44 -0.45
CA GLN A 426 12.66 10.32 -1.40
C GLN A 426 13.02 10.93 -2.77
N LEU A 427 14.05 11.78 -2.86
CA LEU A 427 14.43 12.47 -4.12
C LEU A 427 14.98 11.55 -5.21
N GLU A 428 15.24 10.29 -4.91
CA GLU A 428 15.71 9.29 -5.88
C GLU A 428 14.55 8.54 -6.52
N TYR A 429 13.37 8.54 -5.89
CA TYR A 429 12.17 7.82 -6.35
C TYR A 429 11.41 8.58 -7.45
N MET A 430 10.68 7.83 -8.26
CA MET A 430 9.78 8.31 -9.32
C MET A 430 8.54 8.98 -8.73
N TRP A 431 7.93 8.39 -7.70
CA TRP A 431 6.67 8.84 -7.11
C TRP A 431 6.94 9.35 -5.71
N ARG A 432 7.06 10.67 -5.56
CA ARG A 432 7.39 11.29 -4.28
C ARG A 432 6.15 11.96 -3.75
N ASP A 433 5.82 11.68 -2.51
CA ASP A 433 4.95 12.56 -1.75
C ASP A 433 5.77 13.37 -0.76
N GLY A 434 5.55 14.69 -0.76
CA GLY A 434 6.15 15.58 0.25
C GLY A 434 5.46 15.47 1.61
N CYS A 435 4.39 14.68 1.71
CA CYS A 435 3.59 14.48 2.92
C CYS A 435 3.62 13.05 3.47
N SER A 436 4.30 12.09 2.82
CA SER A 436 4.38 10.72 3.35
C SER A 436 5.44 10.67 4.46
N SER A 437 4.99 10.52 5.71
CA SER A 437 5.74 9.80 6.74
C SER A 437 5.84 8.34 6.28
N VAL A 438 7.03 7.77 6.38
CA VAL A 438 7.19 6.31 6.35
C VAL A 438 6.64 5.78 7.65
#